data_AF-A0A1Y3EQA4-F1
#
_entry.id   AF-A0A1Y3EQA4-F1
#
_cell.length_a   1.000
_cell.length_b   1.000
_cell.length_c   1.000
_cell.angle_alpha   90.00
_cell.angle_beta   90.00
_cell.angle_gamma   90.00
#
_symmetry.space_group_name_H-M   'P 1'
#
loop_
_entity.id
_entity.type
_entity.pdbx_description
1 polymer ?
#
loop_
_entity_poly.entity_id
_entity_poly.type
_entity_poly.pdbx_seq_one_letter_code
_entity_poly.pdbx_strand_id
1 'polypeptide(L)'
;RKLIASLQKHEPDVVITEQPSQNLFVANGGLDCGVSPEELRHFCAEHAAGTFDIYVRIHKPYSFVHFDSIQDAITLFEQFQVPNVVSTNPVASAPVGLRLEENFVSEKEELLLIQLANDCISLCPDGGSKLKNRTVLHFGYDFIYTTNEPDIEKPAKQPIPDLCHSLYNC
;
A
#
# COMPACT_ATOMS: atom_id res chain seq x y z
N ARG A 1 3.48 -15.99 -8.58
CA ARG A 1 2.30 -16.67 -7.96
C ARG A 1 1.42 -15.74 -7.10
N LYS A 2 1.94 -15.01 -6.09
CA LYS A 2 1.11 -14.08 -5.28
C LYS A 2 0.51 -12.90 -6.06
N LEU A 3 1.28 -12.33 -6.99
CA LEU A 3 0.89 -11.18 -7.81
C LEU A 3 -0.28 -11.47 -8.76
N ILE A 4 -0.25 -12.65 -9.40
CA ILE A 4 -1.32 -13.12 -10.31
C ILE A 4 -2.64 -13.34 -9.57
N ALA A 5 -2.60 -14.02 -8.41
CA ALA A 5 -3.79 -14.24 -7.61
C ALA A 5 -4.41 -12.92 -7.08
N SER A 6 -3.56 -11.94 -6.77
CA SER A 6 -4.01 -10.60 -6.39
C SER A 6 -4.66 -9.86 -7.55
N LEU A 7 -4.09 -9.93 -8.76
CA LEU A 7 -4.65 -9.32 -9.96
C LEU A 7 -6.03 -9.91 -10.28
N GLN A 8 -6.16 -11.24 -10.32
CA GLN A 8 -7.41 -11.93 -10.60
C GLN A 8 -8.52 -11.62 -9.58
N LYS A 9 -8.17 -11.28 -8.34
CA LYS A 9 -9.13 -10.85 -7.32
C LYS A 9 -9.72 -9.46 -7.61
N HIS A 10 -8.93 -8.56 -8.18
CA HIS A 10 -9.32 -7.16 -8.38
C HIS A 10 -9.80 -6.87 -9.80
N GLU A 11 -9.36 -7.63 -10.78
CA GLU A 11 -9.73 -7.53 -12.19
C GLU A 11 -10.09 -8.96 -12.67
N PRO A 12 -11.26 -9.50 -12.31
CA PRO A 12 -11.65 -10.87 -12.63
C PRO A 12 -11.77 -11.13 -14.14
N ASP A 13 -12.01 -10.07 -14.91
CA ASP A 13 -12.11 -10.12 -16.37
C ASP A 13 -10.73 -10.07 -17.06
N VAL A 14 -9.66 -9.81 -16.29
CA VAL A 14 -8.29 -9.82 -16.80
C VAL A 14 -7.76 -11.23 -16.87
N VAL A 15 -7.51 -11.68 -18.09
CA VAL A 15 -6.93 -13.01 -18.37
C VAL A 15 -5.44 -12.85 -18.66
N ILE A 16 -4.62 -13.59 -17.92
CA ILE A 16 -3.17 -13.67 -18.16
C ILE A 16 -2.91 -14.72 -19.24
N THR A 17 -2.03 -14.40 -20.18
CA THR A 17 -1.62 -15.30 -21.26
C THR A 17 -0.13 -15.64 -21.18
N GLU A 18 0.20 -16.89 -21.49
CA GLU A 18 1.60 -17.34 -21.68
C GLU A 18 2.14 -16.99 -23.06
N GLN A 19 1.25 -16.77 -24.03
CA GLN A 19 1.62 -16.27 -25.35
C GLN A 19 1.78 -14.74 -25.30
N PRO A 20 2.77 -14.17 -26.01
CA PRO A 20 2.93 -12.73 -26.12
C PRO A 20 1.65 -12.02 -26.55
N SER A 21 1.36 -10.86 -25.96
CA SER A 21 0.27 -9.99 -26.38
C SER A 21 0.75 -8.54 -26.44
N GLN A 22 -0.03 -7.70 -27.12
CA GLN A 22 0.21 -6.26 -27.18
C GLN A 22 -0.04 -5.55 -25.84
N ASN A 23 -0.61 -6.24 -24.86
CA ASN A 23 -1.09 -5.64 -23.61
C ASN A 23 -0.28 -6.17 -22.43
N LEU A 24 0.42 -5.28 -21.74
CA LEU A 24 1.22 -5.60 -20.56
C LEU A 24 0.55 -5.08 -19.29
N PHE A 25 0.59 -5.89 -18.24
CA PHE A 25 0.27 -5.51 -16.88
C PHE A 25 1.54 -5.07 -16.17
N VAL A 26 1.57 -3.82 -15.74
CA VAL A 26 2.71 -3.22 -15.04
C VAL A 26 2.41 -3.19 -13.54
N ALA A 27 2.86 -4.23 -12.85
CA ALA A 27 2.81 -4.29 -11.39
C ALA A 27 3.58 -3.12 -10.77
N ASN A 28 3.04 -2.51 -9.72
CA ASN A 28 3.58 -1.33 -9.04
C ASN A 28 3.74 -0.09 -9.94
N GLY A 29 3.28 -0.14 -11.20
CA GLY A 29 3.29 1.01 -12.13
C GLY A 29 2.05 1.89 -12.03
N GLY A 30 1.37 1.89 -10.88
CA GLY A 30 0.14 2.66 -10.65
C GLY A 30 0.30 3.77 -9.61
N LEU A 31 -0.72 4.61 -9.50
CA LEU A 31 -0.71 5.80 -8.66
C LEU A 31 -0.52 5.49 -7.16
N ASP A 32 -1.05 4.37 -6.67
CA ASP A 32 -0.89 3.97 -5.26
C ASP A 32 0.55 3.55 -4.92
N CYS A 33 1.37 3.30 -5.94
CA CYS A 33 2.81 3.08 -5.79
C CYS A 33 3.62 4.35 -6.07
N GLY A 34 2.96 5.49 -6.27
CA GLY A 34 3.61 6.77 -6.55
C GLY A 34 4.11 6.93 -7.98
N VAL A 35 3.75 6.03 -8.89
CA VAL A 35 4.17 6.11 -10.30
C VAL A 35 3.15 6.93 -11.09
N SER A 36 3.60 8.07 -11.62
CA SER A 36 2.79 8.93 -12.47
C SER A 36 2.64 8.36 -13.89
N PRO A 37 1.57 8.73 -14.62
CA PRO A 37 1.42 8.36 -16.03
C PRO A 37 2.57 8.85 -16.90
N GLU A 38 3.17 9.99 -16.56
CA GLU A 38 4.29 10.60 -17.30
C GLU A 38 5.58 9.81 -17.11
N GLU A 39 5.90 9.40 -15.88
CA GLU A 39 7.05 8.54 -15.59
C GLU A 39 6.94 7.19 -16.31
N LEU A 40 5.77 6.55 -16.25
CA LEU A 40 5.54 5.29 -16.96
C LEU A 40 5.62 5.48 -18.48
N ARG A 41 5.13 6.60 -19.01
CA ARG A 41 5.22 6.93 -20.43
C ARG A 41 6.66 7.17 -20.87
N HIS A 42 7.45 7.86 -20.08
CA HIS A 42 8.88 8.06 -20.34
C HIS A 42 9.61 6.72 -20.38
N PHE A 43 9.38 5.88 -19.37
CA PHE A 43 9.94 4.54 -19.30
C PHE A 43 9.60 3.68 -20.53
N CYS A 44 8.33 3.63 -20.95
CA CYS A 44 7.94 2.88 -22.15
C CYS A 44 8.55 3.46 -23.43
N ALA A 45 8.66 4.79 -23.55
CA ALA A 45 9.25 5.45 -24.72
C ALA A 45 10.76 5.22 -24.87
N GLU A 46 11.48 4.90 -23.79
CA GLU A 46 12.89 4.53 -23.86
C GLU A 46 13.12 3.13 -24.45
N HIS A 47 12.09 2.28 -24.44
CA HIS A 47 12.22 0.85 -24.75
C HIS A 47 11.34 0.38 -25.93
N ALA A 48 10.37 1.19 -26.35
CA ALA A 48 9.50 0.91 -27.48
C ALA A 48 9.78 1.88 -28.64
N ALA A 49 9.86 1.36 -29.86
CA ALA A 49 10.05 2.19 -31.05
C ALA A 49 8.72 2.73 -31.58
N GLY A 50 7.61 2.03 -31.34
CA GLY A 50 6.27 2.37 -31.77
C GLY A 50 5.45 3.16 -30.76
N THR A 51 4.20 3.40 -31.12
CA THR A 51 3.20 4.06 -30.28
C THR A 51 2.56 3.08 -29.29
N PHE A 52 2.11 3.65 -28.17
CA PHE A 52 1.47 2.89 -27.09
C PHE A 52 0.51 3.77 -26.28
N ASP A 53 -0.48 3.11 -25.69
CA ASP A 53 -1.46 3.70 -24.78
C ASP A 53 -1.25 3.17 -23.36
N ILE A 54 -1.41 4.06 -22.37
CA ILE A 54 -1.34 3.70 -20.96
C ILE A 54 -2.72 3.85 -20.34
N TYR A 55 -3.21 2.76 -19.73
CA TYR A 55 -4.45 2.72 -18.97
C TYR A 55 -4.11 2.65 -17.48
N VAL A 56 -4.17 3.81 -16.84
CA VAL A 56 -3.97 3.94 -15.40
C VAL A 56 -5.27 3.62 -14.67
N ARG A 57 -5.16 2.82 -13.61
CA ARG A 57 -6.27 2.55 -12.69
C ARG A 57 -6.16 3.46 -11.48
N ILE A 58 -7.20 4.27 -11.24
CA ILE A 58 -7.29 5.13 -10.05
C ILE A 58 -7.40 4.22 -8.81
N HIS A 59 -6.66 4.55 -7.75
CA HIS A 59 -6.62 3.77 -6.50
C HIS A 59 -6.20 2.32 -6.70
N LYS A 60 -5.22 2.09 -7.58
CA LYS A 60 -4.59 0.78 -7.76
C LYS A 60 -3.06 0.89 -7.83
N PRO A 61 -2.34 -0.14 -7.33
CA PRO A 61 -0.89 -0.23 -7.40
C PRO A 61 -0.42 -0.81 -8.75
N TYR A 62 -1.15 -0.61 -9.84
CA TYR A 62 -0.81 -1.15 -11.16
C TYR A 62 -1.41 -0.33 -12.29
N SER A 63 -0.84 -0.49 -13.49
CA SER A 63 -1.35 0.07 -14.75
C SER A 63 -1.28 -0.97 -15.86
N PHE A 64 -1.95 -0.69 -16.98
CA PHE A 64 -1.83 -1.48 -18.21
C PHE A 64 -1.22 -0.64 -19.33
N VAL A 65 -0.44 -1.27 -20.20
CA VAL A 65 0.13 -0.62 -21.38
C VAL A 65 -0.22 -1.44 -22.61
N HIS A 66 -0.79 -0.79 -23.63
CA HIS A 66 -1.07 -1.37 -24.93
C HIS A 66 -0.05 -0.84 -25.95
N PHE A 67 0.69 -1.73 -26.60
CA PHE A 67 1.64 -1.39 -27.66
C PHE A 67 1.03 -1.70 -29.02
N ASP A 68 1.21 -0.81 -29.99
CA ASP A 68 0.80 -1.09 -31.37
C ASP A 68 1.67 -2.20 -32.01
N SER A 69 2.91 -2.35 -31.53
CA SER A 69 3.84 -3.40 -31.93
C SER A 69 3.93 -4.49 -30.88
N ILE A 70 3.60 -5.73 -31.24
CA ILE A 70 3.84 -6.89 -30.38
C ILE A 70 5.32 -7.09 -30.06
N GLN A 71 6.22 -6.66 -30.95
CA GLN A 71 7.67 -6.77 -30.74
C GLN A 71 8.16 -5.82 -29.64
N ASP A 72 7.56 -4.62 -29.54
CA ASP A 72 7.88 -3.68 -28.47
C ASP A 72 7.39 -4.23 -27.12
N ALA A 73 6.18 -4.80 -27.08
CA ALA A 73 5.66 -5.46 -25.89
C ALA A 73 6.54 -6.65 -25.44
N ILE A 74 7.00 -7.49 -26.37
CA ILE A 74 7.93 -8.59 -26.09
C ILE A 74 9.25 -8.05 -25.53
N THR A 75 9.82 -7.01 -26.15
CA THR A 75 11.10 -6.43 -25.72
C THR A 75 11.01 -5.91 -24.29
N LEU A 76 9.95 -5.16 -23.96
CA LEU A 76 9.73 -4.66 -22.61
C LEU A 76 9.45 -5.81 -21.61
N PHE A 77 8.68 -6.82 -22.02
CA PHE A 77 8.42 -8.01 -21.22
C PHE A 77 9.71 -8.74 -20.84
N GLU A 78 10.59 -8.97 -21.80
CA GLU A 78 11.84 -9.71 -21.59
C GLU A 78 12.82 -8.94 -20.69
N GLN A 79 12.84 -7.61 -20.81
CA GLN A 79 13.71 -6.76 -20.00
C GLN A 79 13.22 -6.60 -18.56
N PHE A 80 11.89 -6.58 -18.33
CA PHE A 80 11.32 -6.17 -17.03
C PHE A 80 10.35 -7.18 -16.38
N GLN A 81 10.12 -8.34 -17.00
CA GLN A 81 9.28 -9.44 -16.50
C GLN A 81 7.83 -9.04 -16.14
N VAL A 82 7.19 -8.20 -16.97
CA VAL A 82 5.83 -7.69 -16.77
C VAL A 82 4.75 -8.61 -17.40
N PRO A 83 3.73 -9.15 -16.69
CA PRO A 83 2.76 -10.11 -17.27
C PRO A 83 1.94 -9.61 -18.48
N ASN A 84 1.61 -10.49 -19.44
CA ASN A 84 0.68 -10.19 -20.56
C ASN A 84 -0.79 -10.34 -20.15
N VAL A 85 -1.70 -9.48 -20.63
CA VAL A 85 -3.12 -9.47 -20.23
C VAL A 85 -4.14 -9.07 -21.32
N VAL A 86 -5.44 -9.19 -21.08
CA VAL A 86 -6.55 -8.59 -21.86
C VAL A 86 -7.50 -7.90 -20.86
N SER A 87 -7.95 -6.66 -21.10
CA SER A 87 -8.55 -5.80 -20.06
C SER A 87 -9.93 -5.21 -20.39
N THR A 88 -10.83 -5.15 -19.40
CA THR A 88 -12.02 -4.27 -19.31
C THR A 88 -12.25 -3.80 -17.85
N ASN A 89 -12.87 -2.63 -17.64
CA ASN A 89 -12.79 -1.85 -16.38
C ASN A 89 -13.83 -2.21 -15.30
N PRO A 90 -13.46 -2.10 -14.01
CA PRO A 90 -14.34 -1.46 -13.01
C PRO A 90 -13.64 -0.63 -11.89
N VAL A 91 -14.44 0.23 -11.24
CA VAL A 91 -14.09 1.15 -10.13
C VAL A 91 -14.50 0.54 -8.77
N ALA A 92 -13.75 0.78 -7.69
CA ALA A 92 -13.97 0.17 -6.37
C ALA A 92 -14.49 1.15 -5.29
N SER A 93 -15.27 0.63 -4.32
CA SER A 93 -15.82 1.34 -3.15
C SER A 93 -15.18 0.90 -1.82
N ALA A 94 -15.48 1.61 -0.73
CA ALA A 94 -14.93 1.33 0.61
C ALA A 94 -15.36 -0.05 1.17
N PRO A 95 -14.53 -0.73 1.99
CA PRO A 95 -14.87 -2.03 2.57
C PRO A 95 -16.09 -1.96 3.51
N VAL A 96 -16.92 -3.01 3.47
CA VAL A 96 -18.05 -3.16 4.39
C VAL A 96 -17.54 -3.24 5.83
N GLY A 97 -18.14 -2.44 6.72
CA GLY A 97 -17.79 -2.39 8.15
C GLY A 97 -16.73 -1.34 8.50
N LEU A 98 -16.14 -0.64 7.52
CA LEU A 98 -15.26 0.50 7.78
C LEU A 98 -16.07 1.80 7.83
N ARG A 99 -15.95 2.54 8.94
CA ARG A 99 -16.46 3.91 9.10
C ARG A 99 -15.29 4.82 9.48
N LEU A 100 -15.11 5.91 8.74
CA LEU A 100 -14.22 7.00 9.14
C LEU A 100 -15.02 7.98 10.01
N GLU A 101 -14.53 8.23 11.23
CA GLU A 101 -15.06 9.31 12.07
C GLU A 101 -14.13 10.51 12.00
N GLU A 102 -14.57 11.53 11.27
CA GLU A 102 -13.81 12.78 11.16
C GLU A 102 -13.94 13.60 12.44
N ASN A 103 -12.85 14.27 12.83
CA ASN A 103 -12.82 15.15 14.01
C ASN A 103 -13.17 14.46 15.33
N PHE A 104 -12.80 13.19 15.49
CA PHE A 104 -13.04 12.41 16.71
C PHE A 104 -12.32 12.99 17.95
N VAL A 105 -11.17 13.63 17.76
CA VAL A 105 -10.43 14.35 18.81
C VAL A 105 -10.45 15.85 18.53
N SER A 106 -10.54 16.66 19.59
CA SER A 106 -10.37 18.12 19.49
C SER A 106 -8.89 18.49 19.33
N GLU A 107 -8.60 19.68 18.81
CA GLU A 107 -7.23 20.21 18.67
C GLU A 107 -6.47 20.18 20.01
N LYS A 108 -7.17 20.46 21.13
CA LYS A 108 -6.58 20.41 22.46
C LYS A 108 -6.18 18.98 22.85
N GLU A 109 -7.04 18.01 22.58
CA GLU A 109 -6.77 16.59 22.88
C GLU A 109 -5.65 16.05 21.99
N GLU A 110 -5.64 16.41 20.71
CA GLU A 110 -4.56 16.08 19.78
C GLU A 110 -3.20 16.56 20.29
N LEU A 111 -3.10 17.83 20.72
CA LEU A 111 -1.87 18.38 21.30
C LEU A 111 -1.41 17.62 22.55
N LEU A 112 -2.34 17.23 23.42
CA LEU A 112 -2.03 16.45 24.62
C LEU A 112 -1.53 15.03 24.26
N LEU A 113 -2.12 14.38 23.26
CA LEU A 113 -1.71 13.07 22.78
C LEU A 113 -0.32 13.11 22.12
N ILE A 114 -0.02 14.15 21.33
CA ILE A 114 1.31 14.37 20.74
C ILE A 114 2.36 14.58 21.83
N GLN A 115 2.06 15.42 22.83
CA GLN A 115 2.98 15.66 23.95
C GLN A 115 3.26 14.37 24.72
N LEU A 116 2.21 13.60 25.03
CA LEU A 116 2.32 12.30 25.69
C LEU A 116 3.25 11.35 24.91
N ALA A 117 3.08 11.25 23.59
CA ALA A 117 3.94 10.41 22.76
C ALA A 117 5.41 10.84 22.83
N ASN A 118 5.69 12.14 22.73
CA ASN A 118 7.05 12.69 22.80
C ASN A 118 7.70 12.46 24.18
N ASP A 119 6.94 12.63 25.26
CA ASP A 119 7.39 12.38 26.62
C ASP A 119 7.72 10.89 26.81
N CYS A 120 6.84 9.99 26.33
CA CYS A 120 7.09 8.56 26.38
C CYS A 120 8.34 8.15 25.58
N ILE A 121 8.56 8.72 24.39
CA ILE A 121 9.79 8.48 23.61
C ILE A 121 11.02 8.96 24.41
N SER A 122 10.95 10.13 25.03
CA SER A 122 12.09 10.74 25.74
C SER A 122 12.44 10.01 27.03
N LEU A 123 11.44 9.47 27.74
CA LEU A 123 11.60 8.78 29.03
C LEU A 123 11.96 7.30 28.89
N CYS A 124 11.82 6.71 27.69
CA CYS A 124 12.27 5.35 27.42
C CYS A 124 13.79 5.31 27.23
N PRO A 125 14.54 4.48 27.97
CA PRO A 125 16.00 4.34 27.80
C PRO A 125 16.43 4.03 26.36
N ASP A 126 15.55 3.35 25.61
CA ASP A 126 15.79 2.90 24.24
C ASP A 126 15.08 3.81 23.20
N GLY A 127 14.29 4.80 23.66
CA GLY A 127 13.46 5.66 22.84
C GLY A 127 12.24 4.98 22.22
N GLY A 128 11.79 3.85 22.78
CA GLY A 128 10.84 2.92 22.13
C GLY A 128 11.54 1.88 21.27
N SER A 129 10.81 0.94 20.67
CA SER A 129 11.40 0.01 19.70
C SER A 129 11.65 0.75 18.39
N LYS A 130 12.90 1.17 18.17
CA LYS A 130 13.34 1.85 16.95
C LYS A 130 13.41 0.86 15.80
N LEU A 131 12.46 0.97 14.88
CA LEU A 131 12.52 0.31 13.58
C LEU A 131 13.20 1.25 12.58
N LYS A 132 13.68 0.70 11.44
CA LYS A 132 14.51 1.43 10.47
C LYS A 132 13.98 2.82 10.08
N ASN A 133 12.66 2.97 9.97
CA ASN A 133 11.99 4.18 9.49
C ASN A 133 10.95 4.75 10.48
N ARG A 134 10.83 4.21 11.69
CA ARG A 134 9.81 4.63 12.65
C ARG A 134 10.14 4.24 14.09
N THR A 135 9.59 4.98 15.04
CA THR A 135 9.58 4.64 16.46
C THR A 135 8.25 3.99 16.83
N VAL A 136 8.27 2.94 17.64
CA VAL A 136 7.07 2.24 18.11
C VAL A 136 7.05 2.23 19.65
N LEU A 137 5.88 2.55 20.20
CA LEU A 137 5.58 2.48 21.64
C LEU A 137 4.49 1.43 21.86
N HIS A 138 4.62 0.65 22.93
CA HIS A 138 3.65 -0.37 23.33
C HIS A 138 3.16 -0.07 24.75
N PHE A 139 1.85 -0.08 24.95
CA PHE A 139 1.21 0.17 26.23
C PHE A 139 0.26 -0.98 26.58
N GLY A 140 0.09 -1.26 27.87
CA GLY A 140 -0.80 -2.31 28.37
C GLY A 140 -0.17 -3.70 28.31
N TYR A 141 0.16 -4.20 27.11
CA TYR A 141 0.73 -5.53 26.88
C TYR A 141 1.94 -5.48 25.95
N ASP A 142 2.89 -6.40 26.13
CA ASP A 142 3.99 -6.60 25.19
C ASP A 142 3.45 -7.03 23.81
N PHE A 143 4.19 -6.77 22.74
CA PHE A 143 3.76 -7.09 21.38
C PHE A 143 4.58 -8.24 20.77
N ILE A 144 3.89 -9.25 20.26
CA ILE A 144 4.49 -10.43 19.63
C ILE A 144 4.65 -10.18 18.13
N TYR A 145 5.84 -9.74 17.71
CA TYR A 145 6.12 -9.44 16.29
C TYR A 145 6.04 -10.64 15.35
N THR A 146 6.16 -11.86 15.85
CA THR A 146 6.05 -13.06 15.01
C THR A 146 4.62 -13.34 14.58
N THR A 147 3.63 -13.01 15.42
CA THR A 147 2.19 -13.23 15.14
C THR A 147 1.45 -11.93 14.86
N ASN A 148 2.06 -10.77 15.13
CA ASN A 148 1.44 -9.44 15.10
C ASN A 148 0.27 -9.29 16.08
N GLU A 149 0.41 -9.84 17.28
CA GLU A 149 -0.63 -9.83 18.32
C GLU A 149 -0.10 -9.28 19.65
N PRO A 150 -0.95 -8.67 20.50
CA PRO A 150 -0.59 -8.36 21.88
C PRO A 150 -0.44 -9.66 22.71
N ASP A 151 0.60 -9.72 23.55
CA ASP A 151 0.82 -10.78 24.51
C ASP A 151 -0.01 -10.51 25.77
N ILE A 152 -1.26 -11.00 25.79
CA ILE A 152 -2.19 -10.78 26.91
C ILE A 152 -1.70 -11.33 28.25
N GLU A 153 -0.76 -12.29 28.23
CA GLU A 153 -0.18 -12.88 29.42
C GLU A 153 0.99 -12.03 29.96
N LYS A 154 1.46 -11.06 29.18
CA LYS A 154 2.64 -10.27 29.49
C LYS A 154 2.37 -8.77 29.41
N PRO A 155 2.02 -8.14 30.55
CA PRO A 155 1.86 -6.70 30.61
C PRO A 155 3.12 -5.96 30.15
N ALA A 156 2.93 -4.91 29.34
CA ALA A 156 4.01 -4.04 28.95
C ALA A 156 4.54 -3.28 30.18
N LYS A 157 5.81 -2.87 30.12
CA LYS A 157 6.40 -2.01 31.16
C LYS A 157 5.63 -0.70 31.36
N GLN A 158 4.97 -0.21 30.31
CA GLN A 158 4.19 1.01 30.34
C GLN A 158 2.69 0.65 30.36
N PRO A 159 1.93 1.08 31.38
CA PRO A 159 0.47 0.92 31.38
C PRO A 159 -0.16 1.82 30.31
N ILE A 160 -1.44 1.58 30.01
CA ILE A 160 -2.22 2.50 29.16
C ILE A 160 -2.25 3.88 29.84
N PRO A 161 -1.88 4.97 29.14
CA PRO A 161 -1.88 6.31 29.73
C PRO A 161 -3.28 6.77 30.14
N ASP A 162 -3.39 7.44 31.29
CA ASP A 162 -4.68 7.90 31.83
C ASP A 162 -5.43 8.83 30.86
N LEU A 163 -4.69 9.61 30.08
CA LEU A 163 -5.24 10.48 29.04
C LEU A 163 -6.10 9.72 28.02
N CYS A 164 -5.82 8.43 27.79
CA CYS A 164 -6.59 7.61 26.86
C CYS A 164 -7.94 7.17 27.46
N HIS A 165 -8.10 7.17 28.80
CA HIS A 165 -9.33 6.71 29.43
C HIS A 165 -10.55 7.59 29.09
N SER A 166 -10.36 8.88 28.85
CA SER A 166 -11.46 9.76 28.42
C SER A 166 -11.94 9.48 27.00
N LEU A 167 -11.12 8.84 26.15
CA LEU A 167 -11.45 8.54 24.76
C LEU A 167 -12.33 7.28 24.62
N TYR A 168 -12.34 6.39 25.61
CA TYR A 168 -13.11 5.13 25.55
C TYR A 168 -14.57 5.27 26.01
N ASN A 169 -14.95 6.40 26.61
CA ASN A 169 -16.28 6.61 27.19
C ASN A 169 -17.20 7.48 26.31
N CYS A 170 -16.89 7.60 25.01
CA CYS A 170 -17.72 8.28 24.03
C CYS A 170 -18.76 7.34 23.40
#